data_AF-A0A9N8DZ40-F1
#
_entry.id   AF-A0A9N8DZ40-F1
#
_cell.length_a   1.000
_cell.length_b   1.000
_cell.length_c   1.000
_cell.angle_alpha   90.00
_cell.angle_beta   90.00
_cell.angle_gamma   90.00
#
_symmetry.space_group_name_H-M   'P 1'
#
loop_
_entity.id
_entity.type
_entity.pdbx_description
1 polymer ?
#
loop_
_entity_poly.entity_id
_entity_poly.type
_entity_poly.pdbx_seq_one_letter_code
_entity_poly.pdbx_strand_id
1 'polypeptide(L)'
;MLKAKFLGNIHCPPRGVVAEPLHSGPCKRFQDSNCPREVFDLMNRKGAVTAYHDMMDEISADENTRDRLGVLKLKAIDTIVERFRPRFSKCGVKVVVCVADYRCNLYRWIEFVDSGAITYISPYNFKNTAGPKLKTALSTIKFQKGVAVEEFRQALFGKRGRLVKQTPKHVEIMIREKGLQEEYERLIQDCIHEGVGGFLGRWDIGKLREVIQHYRPLFQDKGVALFLCHTQEHVPSVEGGERIEYFRWMEFVDRNKLPHYRPEHNGEYRHEDPGCAIL
;
A
#
# COMPACT_ATOMS: atom_id res chain seq x y z
N MET A 1 -3.83 -18.62 19.04
CA MET A 1 -2.88 -17.71 18.36
C MET A 1 -3.65 -16.44 18.00
N LEU A 2 -3.63 -15.42 18.87
CA LEU A 2 -4.40 -14.18 18.71
C LEU A 2 -3.71 -13.29 17.66
N LYS A 3 -4.29 -13.18 16.47
CA LYS A 3 -3.98 -12.08 15.55
C LYS A 3 -4.60 -10.83 16.14
N ALA A 4 -3.78 -9.93 16.71
CA ALA A 4 -4.24 -8.61 17.11
C ALA A 4 -4.75 -7.89 15.85
N LYS A 5 -6.09 -7.82 15.71
CA LYS A 5 -6.75 -7.08 14.64
C LYS A 5 -6.68 -5.60 14.98
N PHE A 6 -5.55 -4.98 14.64
CA PHE A 6 -5.41 -3.54 14.75
C PHE A 6 -6.14 -2.91 13.55
N LEU A 7 -7.09 -2.01 13.83
CA LEU A 7 -7.88 -1.28 12.82
C LEU A 7 -8.79 -2.17 11.93
N GLY A 8 -9.67 -3.00 12.51
CA GLY A 8 -10.81 -3.57 11.77
C GLY A 8 -10.46 -4.40 10.53
N ASN A 9 -9.48 -5.31 10.63
CA ASN A 9 -8.90 -6.11 9.53
C ASN A 9 -7.97 -5.37 8.56
N ILE A 10 -7.67 -4.06 8.74
CA ILE A 10 -6.89 -3.28 7.77
C ILE A 10 -5.40 -3.61 7.83
N HIS A 11 -4.81 -3.77 9.03
CA HIS A 11 -3.39 -4.04 9.17
C HIS A 11 -3.11 -5.08 10.25
N CYS A 12 -2.44 -6.16 9.87
CA CYS A 12 -1.90 -7.17 10.78
C CYS A 12 -0.37 -7.13 10.71
N PRO A 13 0.29 -6.32 11.54
CA PRO A 13 1.75 -6.23 11.52
C PRO A 13 2.39 -7.60 11.80
N PRO A 14 3.55 -7.92 11.20
CA PRO A 14 4.27 -9.14 11.52
C PRO A 14 4.78 -9.12 12.97
N ARG A 15 5.11 -10.29 13.51
CA ARG A 15 5.72 -10.39 14.85
C ARG A 15 6.97 -9.52 14.92
N GLY A 16 7.08 -8.71 15.98
CA GLY A 16 8.14 -7.72 16.12
C GLY A 16 7.73 -6.31 15.71
N VAL A 17 6.51 -6.11 15.20
CA VAL A 17 5.92 -4.79 14.96
C VAL A 17 4.66 -4.64 15.81
N VAL A 18 4.57 -3.52 16.51
CA VAL A 18 3.41 -3.13 17.31
C VAL A 18 3.00 -1.71 16.91
N ALA A 19 1.74 -1.33 17.12
CA ALA A 19 1.20 -0.09 16.61
C ALA A 19 0.39 0.70 17.65
N GLU A 20 0.58 2.02 17.65
CA GLU A 20 -0.15 3.01 18.46
C GLU A 20 -1.13 3.78 17.57
N PRO A 21 -2.45 3.69 17.79
CA PRO A 21 -3.43 4.31 16.92
C PRO A 21 -3.49 5.81 17.21
N LEU A 22 -3.46 6.61 16.15
CA LEU A 22 -3.59 8.06 16.29
C LEU A 22 -5.03 8.47 15.96
N HIS A 23 -5.79 8.80 17.00
CA HIS A 23 -7.19 9.22 16.87
C HIS A 23 -7.30 10.72 16.57
N SER A 24 -8.12 11.07 15.59
CA SER A 24 -8.57 12.45 15.38
C SER A 24 -9.66 12.80 16.40
N GLY A 25 -9.71 14.06 16.83
CA GLY A 25 -10.72 14.55 17.78
C GLY A 25 -10.17 15.57 18.78
N PRO A 26 -11.06 16.20 19.59
CA PRO A 26 -10.65 17.15 20.62
C PRO A 26 -9.74 16.46 21.66
N CYS A 27 -8.70 17.18 22.10
CA CYS A 27 -7.56 16.70 22.91
C CYS A 27 -7.94 15.71 24.03
N LYS A 28 -7.95 14.42 23.71
CA LYS A 28 -7.60 13.42 24.71
C LYS A 28 -6.08 13.34 24.67
N ARG A 29 -5.41 13.73 25.77
CA ARG A 29 -4.00 13.38 25.97
C ARG A 29 -3.86 11.88 25.72
N PHE A 30 -2.76 11.45 25.12
CA PHE A 30 -2.40 10.03 25.06
C PHE A 30 -2.08 9.57 26.50
N GLN A 31 -3.13 9.33 27.29
CA GLN A 31 -2.99 8.91 28.69
C GLN A 31 -2.41 7.49 28.74
N ASP A 32 -1.58 7.22 29.74
CA ASP A 32 -0.96 5.91 29.98
C ASP A 32 -1.98 4.76 30.03
N SER A 33 -3.20 5.05 30.49
CA SER A 33 -4.32 4.10 30.53
C SER A 33 -4.80 3.64 29.15
N ASN A 34 -4.40 4.31 28.07
CA ASN A 34 -4.78 4.01 26.70
C ASN A 34 -3.62 3.46 25.85
N CYS A 35 -2.42 3.29 26.43
CA CYS A 35 -1.30 2.65 25.73
C CYS A 35 -1.66 1.19 25.41
N PRO A 36 -1.68 0.77 24.14
CA PRO A 36 -1.86 -0.62 23.75
C PRO A 36 -0.83 -1.49 24.44
N ARG A 37 -1.30 -2.58 25.04
CA ARG A 37 -0.48 -3.47 25.86
C ARG A 37 0.76 -3.96 25.12
N GLU A 38 0.63 -4.27 23.83
CA GLU A 38 1.73 -4.74 23.00
C GLU A 38 2.81 -3.67 22.78
N VAL A 39 2.40 -2.39 22.70
CA VAL A 39 3.34 -1.26 22.63
C VAL A 39 4.08 -1.14 23.95
N PHE A 40 3.35 -1.12 25.08
CA PHE A 40 3.96 -1.06 26.41
C PHE A 40 4.93 -2.22 26.66
N ASP A 41 4.53 -3.45 26.36
CA ASP A 41 5.36 -4.64 26.53
C ASP A 41 6.66 -4.58 25.69
N LEU A 42 6.58 -4.05 24.46
CA LEU A 42 7.78 -3.80 23.64
C LEU A 42 8.66 -2.71 24.27
N MET A 43 8.09 -1.57 24.65
CA MET A 43 8.85 -0.46 25.22
C MET A 43 9.53 -0.85 26.52
N ASN A 44 8.84 -1.58 27.40
CA ASN A 44 9.38 -2.08 28.65
C ASN A 44 10.54 -3.05 28.40
N ARG A 45 10.35 -4.03 27.50
CA ARG A 45 11.40 -4.99 27.13
C ARG A 45 12.64 -4.32 26.54
N LYS A 46 12.46 -3.21 25.82
CA LYS A 46 13.55 -2.48 25.14
C LYS A 46 14.15 -1.34 25.96
N GLY A 47 13.62 -1.05 27.14
CA GLY A 47 14.05 0.10 27.94
C GLY A 47 13.70 1.46 27.30
N ALA A 48 12.64 1.50 26.48
CA ALA A 48 12.23 2.68 25.71
C ALA A 48 10.97 3.38 26.27
N VAL A 49 10.48 2.97 27.45
CA VAL A 49 9.24 3.50 28.07
C VAL A 49 9.27 5.02 28.21
N THR A 50 10.34 5.58 28.77
CA THR A 50 10.47 7.05 28.91
C THR A 50 10.49 7.76 27.55
N ALA A 51 11.20 7.22 26.56
CA ALA A 51 11.21 7.82 25.21
C ALA A 51 9.83 7.78 24.54
N TYR A 52 9.05 6.74 24.82
CA TYR A 52 7.67 6.62 24.38
C TYR A 52 6.76 7.67 25.02
N HIS A 53 6.72 7.77 26.35
CA HIS A 53 5.86 8.74 27.03
C HIS A 53 6.21 10.17 26.64
N ASP A 54 7.49 10.54 26.67
CA ASP A 54 7.93 11.88 26.27
C ASP A 54 7.49 12.22 24.83
N MET A 55 7.60 11.27 23.90
CA MET A 55 7.19 11.47 22.50
C MET A 55 5.67 11.64 22.38
N MET A 56 4.88 10.80 23.06
CA MET A 56 3.42 10.84 22.99
C MET A 56 2.85 12.09 23.71
N ASP A 57 3.49 12.52 24.79
CA ASP A 57 3.17 13.77 25.47
C ASP A 57 3.46 14.98 24.57
N GLU A 58 4.60 14.99 23.89
CA GLU A 58 4.94 16.07 22.95
C GLU A 58 3.96 16.12 21.75
N ILE A 59 3.58 14.97 21.19
CA ILE A 59 2.55 14.89 20.14
C ILE A 59 1.17 15.35 20.67
N SER A 60 0.85 15.09 21.94
CA SER A 60 -0.40 15.57 22.55
C SER A 60 -0.40 17.08 22.76
N ALA A 61 0.72 17.63 23.21
CA ALA A 61 0.83 19.00 23.67
C ALA A 61 1.09 20.00 22.52
N ASP A 62 1.75 19.58 21.43
CA ASP A 62 2.04 20.46 20.31
C ASP A 62 0.77 20.76 19.49
N GLU A 63 0.26 21.98 19.59
CA GLU A 63 -0.91 22.48 18.87
C GLU A 63 -0.76 22.38 17.34
N ASN A 64 0.48 22.36 16.82
CA ASN A 64 0.74 22.23 15.38
C ASN A 64 0.51 20.81 14.85
N THR A 65 0.36 19.82 15.73
CA THR A 65 0.05 18.43 15.33
C THR A 65 -1.39 18.27 14.87
N ARG A 66 -2.26 19.25 15.13
CA ARG A 66 -3.68 19.23 14.77
C ARG A 66 -4.11 20.53 14.09
N ASP A 67 -5.18 20.49 13.32
CA ASP A 67 -5.87 21.71 12.87
C ASP A 67 -6.99 22.10 13.84
N ARG A 68 -7.71 23.19 13.53
CA ARG A 68 -8.81 23.70 14.36
C ARG A 68 -9.97 22.70 14.52
N LEU A 69 -10.07 21.71 13.64
CA LEU A 69 -11.07 20.65 13.67
C LEU A 69 -10.55 19.38 14.38
N GLY A 70 -9.34 19.42 14.94
CA GLY A 70 -8.70 18.29 15.60
C GLY A 70 -8.16 17.23 14.62
N VAL A 71 -8.03 17.57 13.33
CA VAL A 71 -7.47 16.65 12.32
C VAL A 71 -5.96 16.63 12.44
N LEU A 72 -5.40 15.42 12.53
CA LEU A 72 -3.97 15.19 12.68
C LEU A 72 -3.17 15.60 11.43
N LYS A 73 -2.12 16.41 11.64
CA LYS A 73 -1.14 16.86 10.65
C LYS A 73 0.11 15.97 10.70
N LEU A 74 0.11 14.92 9.87
CA LEU A 74 1.17 13.90 9.87
C LEU A 74 2.59 14.45 9.71
N LYS A 75 2.79 15.54 8.95
CA LYS A 75 4.10 16.19 8.82
C LYS A 75 4.62 16.74 10.15
N ALA A 76 3.76 17.39 10.94
CA ALA A 76 4.14 17.93 12.24
C ALA A 76 4.42 16.81 13.25
N ILE A 77 3.58 15.76 13.25
CA ILE A 77 3.78 14.56 14.07
C ILE A 77 5.11 13.89 13.73
N ASP A 78 5.41 13.72 12.44
CA ASP A 78 6.67 13.13 12.03
C ASP A 78 7.88 13.99 12.41
N THR A 79 7.80 15.32 12.33
CA THR A 79 8.87 16.19 12.84
C THR A 79 9.16 15.91 14.32
N ILE A 80 8.14 15.70 15.14
CA ILE A 80 8.32 15.28 16.55
C ILE A 80 8.98 13.90 16.60
N VAL A 81 8.41 12.91 15.90
CA VAL A 81 8.95 11.53 15.87
C VAL A 81 10.42 11.50 15.45
N GLU A 82 10.82 12.29 14.45
CA GLU A 82 12.22 12.42 13.99
C GLU A 82 13.16 12.87 15.13
N ARG A 83 12.74 13.81 15.99
CA ARG A 83 13.53 14.23 17.17
C ARG A 83 13.76 13.08 18.14
N PHE A 84 12.78 12.19 18.30
CA PHE A 84 12.85 11.06 19.22
C PHE A 84 13.52 9.81 18.63
N ARG A 85 13.62 9.69 17.30
CA ARG A 85 14.22 8.52 16.63
C ARG A 85 15.57 8.08 17.20
N PRO A 86 16.53 8.97 17.55
CA PRO A 86 17.80 8.54 18.13
C PRO A 86 17.63 7.81 19.47
N ARG A 87 16.67 8.22 20.32
CA ARG A 87 16.39 7.58 21.61
C ARG A 87 15.85 6.17 21.43
N PHE A 88 14.90 5.98 20.52
CA PHE A 88 14.38 4.66 20.17
C PHE A 88 15.43 3.77 19.50
N SER A 89 16.24 4.34 18.60
CA SER A 89 17.27 3.59 17.87
C SER A 89 18.34 3.02 18.81
N LYS A 90 18.73 3.77 19.85
CA LYS A 90 19.62 3.27 20.92
C LYS A 90 19.04 2.06 21.66
N CYS A 91 17.72 1.94 21.72
CA CYS A 91 17.00 0.83 22.33
C CYS A 91 16.68 -0.30 21.33
N GLY A 92 17.18 -0.22 20.09
CA GLY A 92 16.87 -1.20 19.03
C GLY A 92 15.42 -1.14 18.55
N VAL A 93 14.76 0.02 18.64
CA VAL A 93 13.40 0.26 18.15
C VAL A 93 13.42 1.28 17.02
N LYS A 94 12.79 0.94 15.90
CA LYS A 94 12.52 1.87 14.80
C LYS A 94 11.08 2.34 14.88
N VAL A 95 10.86 3.65 14.77
CA VAL A 95 9.53 4.29 14.84
C VAL A 95 9.10 4.76 13.46
N VAL A 96 7.86 4.54 13.05
CA VAL A 96 7.37 4.97 11.74
C VAL A 96 5.96 5.55 11.86
N VAL A 97 5.77 6.79 11.39
CA VAL A 97 4.44 7.39 11.25
C VAL A 97 3.76 6.78 10.02
N CYS A 98 2.57 6.23 10.22
CA CYS A 98 1.87 5.43 9.23
C CYS A 98 0.49 6.01 8.90
N VAL A 99 0.07 5.79 7.66
CA VAL A 99 -1.24 6.23 7.15
C VAL A 99 -1.78 5.25 6.12
N ALA A 100 -3.08 4.98 6.20
CA ALA A 100 -3.82 4.23 5.18
C ALA A 100 -5.18 4.88 4.92
N ASP A 101 -5.59 4.86 3.67
CA ASP A 101 -6.90 5.32 3.20
C ASP A 101 -7.73 4.07 2.89
N TYR A 102 -8.81 3.83 3.62
CA TYR A 102 -9.64 2.64 3.45
C TYR A 102 -11.13 2.99 3.59
N ARG A 103 -11.92 2.66 2.57
CA ARG A 103 -13.37 2.95 2.50
C ARG A 103 -13.71 4.39 2.92
N CYS A 104 -13.02 5.35 2.31
CA CYS A 104 -13.16 6.79 2.59
C CYS A 104 -12.78 7.23 4.02
N ASN A 105 -12.15 6.35 4.81
CA ASN A 105 -11.64 6.67 6.13
C ASN A 105 -10.11 6.69 6.13
N LEU A 106 -9.56 7.76 6.69
CA LEU A 106 -8.11 7.95 6.81
C LEU A 106 -7.63 7.49 8.19
N TYR A 107 -6.95 6.35 8.21
CA TYR A 107 -6.37 5.75 9.40
C TYR A 107 -4.93 6.21 9.57
N ARG A 108 -4.53 6.49 10.81
CA ARG A 108 -3.21 6.99 11.18
C ARG A 108 -2.72 6.25 12.42
N TRP A 109 -1.46 5.87 12.45
CA TRP A 109 -0.86 5.19 13.60
C TRP A 109 0.66 5.38 13.61
N ILE A 110 1.30 4.98 14.69
CA ILE A 110 2.76 4.89 14.80
C ILE A 110 3.14 3.42 14.93
N GLU A 111 3.97 2.90 14.03
CA GLU A 111 4.56 1.56 14.16
C GLU A 111 5.87 1.64 14.93
N PHE A 112 6.04 0.72 15.86
CA PHE A 112 7.27 0.45 16.58
C PHE A 112 7.78 -0.92 16.17
N VAL A 113 8.95 -0.94 15.56
CA VAL A 113 9.58 -2.12 14.97
C VAL A 113 10.78 -2.50 15.83
N ASP A 114 10.77 -3.73 16.34
CA ASP A 114 11.93 -4.35 16.99
C ASP A 114 12.99 -4.68 15.93
N SER A 115 13.97 -3.78 15.79
CA SER A 115 15.02 -3.88 14.77
C SER A 115 15.92 -5.10 14.93
N GLY A 116 15.97 -5.69 16.13
CA GLY A 116 16.72 -6.92 16.39
C GLY A 116 15.92 -8.20 16.09
N ALA A 117 14.60 -8.09 15.96
CA ALA A 117 13.75 -9.25 15.70
C ALA A 117 13.50 -9.48 14.20
N ILE A 118 13.37 -8.40 13.42
CA ILE A 118 12.98 -8.49 12.01
C ILE A 118 13.59 -7.37 11.14
N THR A 119 13.80 -7.67 9.86
CA THR A 119 14.01 -6.65 8.83
C THR A 119 12.67 -6.26 8.24
N TYR A 120 12.06 -5.19 8.76
CA TYR A 120 10.73 -4.74 8.32
C TYR A 120 10.72 -3.26 7.90
N ILE A 121 10.02 -3.01 6.80
CA ILE A 121 9.78 -1.68 6.25
C ILE A 121 8.26 -1.52 6.22
N SER A 122 7.75 -0.53 6.94
CA SER A 122 6.32 -0.26 6.96
C SER A 122 5.84 0.10 5.56
N PRO A 123 4.86 -0.66 5.01
CA PRO A 123 4.22 -0.30 3.75
C PRO A 123 3.42 1.00 3.90
N TYR A 124 2.98 1.33 5.11
CA TYR A 124 2.13 2.49 5.38
C TYR A 124 2.89 3.74 5.80
N ASN A 125 4.23 3.74 5.72
CA ASN A 125 5.03 4.92 6.05
C ASN A 125 4.52 6.16 5.29
N PHE A 126 4.08 7.19 6.02
CA PHE A 126 3.46 8.36 5.40
C PHE A 126 4.41 9.11 4.45
N LYS A 127 5.74 8.99 4.64
CA LYS A 127 6.76 9.54 3.72
C LYS A 127 6.79 8.82 2.38
N ASN A 128 6.29 7.59 2.31
CA ASN A 128 6.29 6.75 1.11
C ASN A 128 5.00 6.89 0.28
N THR A 129 4.12 7.86 0.59
CA THR A 129 2.83 8.06 -0.09
C THR A 129 2.91 8.71 -1.48
N ALA A 130 4.11 9.03 -1.97
CA ALA A 130 4.33 9.67 -3.28
C ALA A 130 4.53 8.65 -4.44
N GLY A 131 3.94 7.46 -4.35
CA GLY A 131 3.95 6.50 -5.46
C GLY A 131 2.98 6.89 -6.59
N PRO A 132 2.86 6.04 -7.63
CA PRO A 132 1.88 6.27 -8.69
C PRO A 132 0.46 6.29 -8.14
N LYS A 133 -0.47 6.81 -8.95
CA LYS A 133 -1.90 6.80 -8.67
C LYS A 133 -2.63 6.24 -9.88
N LEU A 134 -3.65 5.41 -9.62
CA LEU A 134 -4.56 4.90 -10.64
C LEU A 134 -5.95 5.46 -10.36
N LYS A 135 -6.54 6.17 -11.32
CA LYS A 135 -7.91 6.66 -11.20
C LYS A 135 -8.87 5.58 -11.70
N THR A 136 -9.87 5.26 -10.91
CA THR A 136 -11.01 4.43 -11.31
C THR A 136 -12.24 5.31 -11.53
N ALA A 137 -13.43 4.73 -11.70
CA ALA A 137 -14.65 5.51 -11.87
C ALA A 137 -15.08 6.18 -10.55
N LEU A 138 -14.93 5.48 -9.43
CA LEU A 138 -15.40 5.93 -8.12
C LEU A 138 -14.28 6.35 -7.18
N SER A 139 -13.03 6.02 -7.47
CA SER A 139 -11.94 6.22 -6.52
C SER A 139 -10.59 6.52 -7.18
N THR A 140 -9.56 6.71 -6.35
CA THR A 140 -8.17 6.82 -6.80
C THR A 140 -7.32 5.94 -5.91
N ILE A 141 -6.80 4.85 -6.50
CA ILE A 141 -5.88 3.93 -5.84
C ILE A 141 -4.51 4.60 -5.76
N LYS A 142 -3.93 4.65 -4.56
CA LYS A 142 -2.62 5.26 -4.29
C LYS A 142 -1.64 4.14 -3.97
N PHE A 143 -0.52 4.11 -4.69
CA PHE A 143 0.50 3.08 -4.48
C PHE A 143 1.67 3.62 -3.64
N GLN A 144 2.36 2.71 -2.97
CA GLN A 144 3.53 3.04 -2.16
C GLN A 144 4.74 3.32 -3.05
N LYS A 145 5.67 4.14 -2.56
CA LYS A 145 6.99 4.30 -3.19
C LYS A 145 7.69 2.94 -3.27
N GLY A 146 8.12 2.56 -4.47
CA GLY A 146 8.67 1.22 -4.75
C GLY A 146 7.70 0.33 -5.53
N VAL A 147 6.46 0.77 -5.74
CA VAL A 147 5.51 0.19 -6.69
C VAL A 147 5.41 1.09 -7.93
N ALA A 148 5.46 0.49 -9.12
CA ALA A 148 5.11 1.10 -10.39
C ALA A 148 3.90 0.37 -10.99
N VAL A 149 3.08 1.06 -11.80
CA VAL A 149 1.79 0.53 -12.27
C VAL A 149 1.62 0.77 -13.76
N GLU A 150 1.24 -0.30 -14.46
CA GLU A 150 0.81 -0.28 -15.86
C GLU A 150 -0.69 -0.59 -15.95
N GLU A 151 -1.48 0.30 -16.57
CA GLU A 151 -2.94 0.18 -16.60
C GLU A 151 -3.41 -0.49 -17.90
N PHE A 152 -4.10 -1.63 -17.80
CA PHE A 152 -4.72 -2.30 -18.93
C PHE A 152 -6.07 -1.68 -19.28
N ARG A 153 -6.06 -0.44 -19.78
CA ARG A 153 -7.29 0.24 -20.21
C ARG A 153 -8.02 -0.57 -21.27
N GLN A 154 -9.34 -0.73 -21.08
CA GLN A 154 -10.17 -1.24 -22.16
C GLN A 154 -10.18 -0.22 -23.30
N ALA A 155 -9.59 -0.62 -24.41
CA ALA A 155 -9.67 0.10 -25.66
C ALA A 155 -10.75 -0.55 -26.53
N LEU A 156 -11.76 0.22 -26.92
CA LEU A 156 -12.54 -0.09 -28.13
C LEU A 156 -11.58 -0.02 -29.33
N PHE A 157 -11.60 -1.07 -30.16
CA PHE A 157 -10.88 -1.30 -31.42
C PHE A 157 -9.63 -0.41 -31.69
N GLY A 158 -8.44 -1.01 -31.73
CA GLY A 158 -7.22 -0.38 -32.24
C GLY A 158 -6.45 0.56 -31.30
N LYS A 159 -6.97 0.88 -30.10
CA LYS A 159 -6.30 1.81 -29.15
C LYS A 159 -5.35 1.14 -28.12
N ARG A 160 -5.11 -0.17 -28.21
CA ARG A 160 -4.18 -0.89 -27.29
C ARG A 160 -2.70 -0.60 -27.52
N GLY A 161 -2.34 -0.17 -28.72
CA GLY A 161 -0.98 0.28 -29.02
C GLY A 161 -0.51 1.45 -28.14
N ARG A 162 -1.38 2.07 -27.34
CA ARG A 162 -0.97 3.05 -26.32
C ARG A 162 -0.08 2.46 -25.22
N LEU A 163 -0.26 1.17 -24.88
CA LEU A 163 0.62 0.48 -23.93
C LEU A 163 2.07 0.42 -24.43
N VAL A 164 2.26 0.20 -25.73
CA VAL A 164 3.58 0.23 -26.38
C VAL A 164 4.10 1.66 -26.53
N LYS A 165 3.22 2.60 -26.85
CA LYS A 165 3.61 3.99 -27.19
C LYS A 165 3.92 4.86 -25.98
N GLN A 166 3.42 4.53 -24.79
CA GLN A 166 3.59 5.36 -23.61
C GLN A 166 3.73 4.51 -22.36
N THR A 167 4.97 4.25 -21.98
CA THR A 167 5.27 3.64 -20.67
C THR A 167 5.00 4.68 -19.56
N PRO A 168 4.25 4.33 -18.50
CA PRO A 168 4.05 5.20 -17.35
C PRO A 168 5.38 5.57 -16.70
N LYS A 169 5.53 6.85 -16.33
CA LYS A 169 6.80 7.41 -15.80
C LYS A 169 7.43 6.57 -14.68
N HIS A 170 6.62 6.05 -13.74
CA HIS A 170 7.14 5.23 -12.63
C HIS A 170 7.59 3.85 -13.09
N VAL A 171 6.93 3.26 -14.10
CA VAL A 171 7.35 2.00 -14.72
C VAL A 171 8.65 2.24 -15.47
N GLU A 172 8.73 3.26 -16.33
CA GLU A 172 9.94 3.61 -17.08
C GLU A 172 11.17 3.78 -16.18
N ILE A 173 11.02 4.55 -15.07
CA ILE A 173 12.10 4.74 -14.10
C ILE A 173 12.52 3.40 -13.49
N MET A 174 11.57 2.58 -13.02
CA MET A 174 11.89 1.30 -12.39
C MET A 174 12.54 0.32 -13.36
N ILE A 175 11.97 0.15 -14.56
CA ILE A 175 12.48 -0.74 -15.60
C ILE A 175 13.90 -0.35 -16.02
N ARG A 176 14.16 0.97 -16.18
CA ARG A 176 15.49 1.48 -16.49
C ARG A 176 16.49 1.27 -15.35
N GLU A 177 16.10 1.58 -14.11
CA GLU A 177 16.95 1.37 -12.91
C GLU A 177 17.34 -0.11 -12.73
N LYS A 178 16.48 -1.03 -13.17
CA LYS A 178 16.66 -2.47 -12.97
C LYS A 178 17.23 -3.20 -14.20
N GLY A 179 17.40 -2.50 -15.33
CA GLY A 179 17.89 -3.09 -16.57
C GLY A 179 16.94 -4.14 -17.15
N LEU A 180 15.63 -3.81 -17.21
CA LEU A 180 14.54 -4.70 -17.61
C LEU A 180 13.83 -4.25 -18.92
N GLN A 181 14.43 -3.34 -19.69
CA GLN A 181 13.77 -2.67 -20.82
C GLN A 181 13.28 -3.67 -21.87
N GLU A 182 14.11 -4.63 -22.26
CA GLU A 182 13.80 -5.63 -23.28
C GLU A 182 12.75 -6.64 -22.79
N GLU A 183 12.83 -7.07 -21.54
CA GLU A 183 11.84 -7.95 -20.92
C GLU A 183 10.49 -7.25 -20.78
N TYR A 184 10.50 -5.97 -20.41
CA TYR A 184 9.29 -5.17 -20.31
C TYR A 184 8.61 -4.97 -21.67
N GLU A 185 9.38 -4.61 -22.71
CA GLU A 185 8.82 -4.44 -24.05
C GLU A 185 8.15 -5.73 -24.55
N ARG A 186 8.84 -6.87 -24.42
CA ARG A 186 8.29 -8.19 -24.80
C ARG A 186 7.06 -8.56 -23.97
N LEU A 187 7.10 -8.37 -22.65
CA LEU A 187 5.96 -8.59 -21.77
C LEU A 187 4.72 -7.80 -22.23
N ILE A 188 4.87 -6.52 -22.59
CA ILE A 188 3.75 -5.69 -23.04
C ILE A 188 3.22 -6.15 -24.40
N GLN A 189 4.09 -6.54 -25.33
CA GLN A 189 3.66 -7.10 -26.62
C GLN A 189 2.88 -8.39 -26.43
N ASP A 190 3.39 -9.33 -25.63
CA ASP A 190 2.74 -10.61 -25.36
C ASP A 190 1.41 -10.39 -24.62
N CYS A 191 1.35 -9.43 -23.69
CA CYS A 191 0.08 -9.04 -23.08
C CYS A 191 -0.92 -8.61 -24.15
N ILE A 192 -0.55 -7.73 -25.09
CA ILE A 192 -1.44 -7.23 -26.14
C ILE A 192 -1.92 -8.33 -27.09
N HIS A 193 -1.02 -9.25 -27.47
CA HIS A 193 -1.29 -10.30 -28.45
C HIS A 193 -2.01 -11.50 -27.83
N GLU A 194 -1.58 -11.93 -26.65
CA GLU A 194 -2.03 -13.18 -26.02
C GLU A 194 -2.98 -12.94 -24.84
N GLY A 195 -2.87 -11.80 -24.14
CA GLY A 195 -3.68 -11.46 -22.95
C GLY A 195 -5.15 -11.09 -23.22
N VAL A 196 -5.68 -11.38 -24.41
CA VAL A 196 -7.02 -10.94 -24.86
C VAL A 196 -7.94 -12.12 -25.18
N GLY A 197 -9.23 -11.96 -24.86
CA GLY A 197 -10.27 -12.97 -25.03
C GLY A 197 -11.38 -12.54 -25.99
N GLY A 198 -11.96 -13.55 -26.67
CA GLY A 198 -13.14 -13.40 -27.53
C GLY A 198 -12.96 -12.53 -28.77
N PHE A 199 -14.02 -12.46 -29.60
CA PHE A 199 -14.02 -11.69 -30.85
C PHE A 199 -13.89 -10.17 -30.63
N LEU A 200 -14.40 -9.66 -29.50
CA LEU A 200 -14.28 -8.24 -29.11
C LEU A 200 -12.90 -7.90 -28.54
N GLY A 201 -12.04 -8.92 -28.38
CA GLY A 201 -10.67 -8.80 -27.91
C GLY A 201 -10.54 -8.24 -26.50
N ARG A 202 -11.54 -8.34 -25.62
CA ARG A 202 -11.44 -7.73 -24.28
C ARG A 202 -10.27 -8.34 -23.49
N TRP A 203 -9.68 -7.57 -22.58
CA TRP A 203 -8.65 -8.11 -21.68
C TRP A 203 -9.19 -9.32 -20.92
N ASP A 204 -8.46 -10.43 -21.03
CA ASP A 204 -8.80 -11.68 -20.37
C ASP A 204 -7.84 -11.88 -19.19
N ILE A 205 -8.38 -11.94 -17.98
CA ILE A 205 -7.55 -12.02 -16.77
C ILE A 205 -6.81 -13.35 -16.66
N GLY A 206 -7.37 -14.43 -17.20
CA GLY A 206 -6.73 -15.75 -17.21
C GLY A 206 -5.52 -15.73 -18.14
N LYS A 207 -5.71 -15.24 -19.37
CA LYS A 207 -4.61 -15.15 -20.34
C LYS A 207 -3.53 -14.14 -19.93
N LEU A 208 -3.92 -12.98 -19.41
CA LEU A 208 -2.94 -12.02 -18.85
C LEU A 208 -2.13 -12.66 -17.73
N ARG A 209 -2.76 -13.47 -16.88
CA ARG A 209 -2.06 -14.20 -15.81
C ARG A 209 -1.05 -15.18 -16.37
N GLU A 210 -1.41 -15.95 -17.40
CA GLU A 210 -0.50 -16.90 -18.07
C GLU A 210 0.73 -16.18 -18.63
N VAL A 211 0.52 -15.08 -19.38
CA VAL A 211 1.61 -14.25 -19.90
C VAL A 211 2.49 -13.73 -18.76
N ILE A 212 1.90 -13.07 -17.76
CA ILE A 212 2.67 -12.48 -16.65
C ILE A 212 3.44 -13.55 -15.87
N GLN A 213 2.88 -14.75 -15.69
CA GLN A 213 3.54 -15.86 -15.00
C GLN A 213 4.81 -16.31 -15.72
N HIS A 214 4.84 -16.27 -17.05
CA HIS A 214 6.05 -16.55 -17.84
C HIS A 214 7.19 -15.56 -17.55
N TYR A 215 6.87 -14.27 -17.39
CA TYR A 215 7.86 -13.21 -17.18
C TYR A 215 8.30 -13.02 -15.71
N ARG A 216 7.54 -13.55 -14.74
CA ARG A 216 7.86 -13.39 -13.31
C ARG A 216 9.30 -13.74 -12.94
N PRO A 217 9.87 -14.88 -13.36
CA PRO A 217 11.25 -15.23 -12.99
C PRO A 217 12.26 -14.20 -13.49
N LEU A 218 12.11 -13.72 -14.73
CA LEU A 218 13.01 -12.74 -15.35
C LEU A 218 13.05 -11.42 -14.57
N PHE A 219 11.88 -10.93 -14.17
CA PHE A 219 11.77 -9.73 -13.35
C PHE A 219 12.27 -9.95 -11.92
N GLN A 220 11.96 -11.13 -11.35
CA GLN A 220 12.34 -11.48 -9.99
C GLN A 220 13.87 -11.56 -9.83
N ASP A 221 14.59 -12.04 -10.84
CA ASP A 221 16.06 -12.07 -10.86
C ASP A 221 16.69 -10.67 -10.78
N LYS A 222 15.96 -9.64 -11.21
CA LYS A 222 16.34 -8.22 -11.07
C LYS A 222 15.75 -7.56 -9.82
N GLY A 223 15.11 -8.34 -8.94
CA GLY A 223 14.50 -7.85 -7.70
C GLY A 223 13.19 -7.10 -7.91
N VAL A 224 12.47 -7.35 -9.02
CA VAL A 224 11.13 -6.81 -9.27
C VAL A 224 10.11 -7.94 -9.25
N ALA A 225 9.06 -7.83 -8.43
CA ALA A 225 7.94 -8.75 -8.50
C ALA A 225 6.82 -8.17 -9.37
N LEU A 226 6.20 -9.03 -10.18
CA LEU A 226 5.02 -8.71 -10.98
C LEU A 226 3.77 -9.25 -10.32
N PHE A 227 2.73 -8.42 -10.26
CA PHE A 227 1.39 -8.82 -9.83
C PHE A 227 0.35 -8.35 -10.83
N LEU A 228 -0.61 -9.22 -11.14
CA LEU A 228 -1.80 -8.85 -11.89
C LEU A 228 -2.91 -8.48 -10.91
N CYS A 229 -3.43 -7.27 -11.02
CA CYS A 229 -4.43 -6.73 -10.11
C CYS A 229 -5.70 -6.34 -10.87
N HIS A 230 -6.84 -6.40 -10.17
CA HIS A 230 -8.11 -5.92 -10.70
C HIS A 230 -9.06 -5.46 -9.61
N THR A 231 -9.97 -4.56 -9.98
CA THR A 231 -11.14 -4.23 -9.18
C THR A 231 -12.37 -4.08 -10.07
N GLN A 232 -13.55 -4.22 -9.47
CA GLN A 232 -14.84 -4.02 -10.11
C GLN A 232 -15.56 -2.89 -9.37
N GLU A 233 -16.11 -1.93 -10.10
CA GLU A 233 -16.86 -0.81 -9.53
C GLU A 233 -18.26 -0.77 -10.13
N HIS A 234 -19.27 -0.62 -9.25
CA HIS A 234 -20.66 -0.44 -9.62
C HIS A 234 -20.94 1.05 -9.84
N VAL A 235 -20.98 1.47 -11.10
CA VAL A 235 -21.09 2.88 -11.48
C VAL A 235 -22.54 3.19 -11.86
N PRO A 236 -23.15 4.27 -11.33
CA PRO A 236 -24.48 4.69 -11.75
C PRO A 236 -24.57 4.92 -13.27
N SER A 237 -25.59 4.35 -13.91
CA SER A 237 -25.88 4.56 -15.32
C SER A 237 -26.83 5.75 -15.53
N VAL A 238 -26.67 6.47 -16.65
CA VAL A 238 -27.53 7.61 -17.01
C VAL A 238 -28.98 7.16 -17.29
N GLU A 239 -29.17 5.91 -17.70
CA GLU A 239 -30.48 5.33 -18.04
C GLU A 239 -31.22 4.74 -16.82
N GLY A 240 -30.68 4.92 -15.62
CA GLY A 240 -31.10 4.20 -14.42
C GLY A 240 -30.40 2.85 -14.27
N GLY A 241 -30.17 2.42 -13.03
CA GLY A 241 -29.42 1.20 -12.70
C GLY A 241 -27.90 1.40 -12.57
N GLU A 242 -27.18 0.29 -12.40
CA GLU A 242 -25.73 0.27 -12.23
C GLU A 242 -25.06 -0.49 -13.38
N ARG A 243 -23.90 -0.01 -13.84
CA ARG A 243 -23.02 -0.75 -14.74
C ARG A 243 -21.76 -1.15 -13.99
N ILE A 244 -21.24 -2.34 -14.26
CA ILE A 244 -19.97 -2.80 -13.70
C ILE A 244 -18.83 -2.34 -14.60
N GLU A 245 -17.96 -1.49 -14.06
CA GLU A 245 -16.69 -1.14 -14.68
C GLU A 245 -15.56 -2.02 -14.14
N TYR A 246 -14.72 -2.50 -15.06
CA TYR A 246 -13.61 -3.40 -14.74
C TYR A 246 -12.29 -2.66 -14.94
N PHE A 247 -11.53 -2.51 -13.86
CA PHE A 247 -10.19 -1.95 -13.87
C PHE A 247 -9.17 -3.06 -13.69
N ARG A 248 -8.16 -3.09 -14.57
CA ARG A 248 -7.09 -4.09 -14.56
C ARG A 248 -5.75 -3.38 -14.70
N TRP A 249 -4.76 -3.81 -13.94
CA TRP A 249 -3.42 -3.24 -14.01
C TRP A 249 -2.38 -4.27 -13.58
N MET A 250 -1.13 -4.01 -13.95
CA MET A 250 0.02 -4.75 -13.47
C MET A 250 0.82 -3.88 -12.51
N GLU A 251 1.19 -4.44 -11.36
CA GLU A 251 2.07 -3.81 -10.38
C GLU A 251 3.48 -4.39 -10.51
N PHE A 252 4.46 -3.50 -10.67
CA PHE A 252 5.88 -3.79 -10.62
C PHE A 252 6.39 -3.35 -9.25
N VAL A 253 6.92 -4.29 -8.47
CA VAL A 253 7.27 -4.05 -7.07
C VAL A 253 8.75 -4.30 -6.84
N ASP A 254 9.49 -3.23 -6.51
CA ASP A 254 10.90 -3.32 -6.14
C ASP A 254 11.05 -4.02 -4.78
N ARG A 255 11.42 -5.30 -4.81
CA ARG A 255 11.55 -6.14 -3.60
C ARG A 255 12.68 -5.70 -2.68
N ASN A 256 13.66 -4.95 -3.19
CA ASN A 256 14.70 -4.37 -2.35
C ASN A 256 14.15 -3.22 -1.49
N LYS A 257 13.10 -2.52 -1.97
CA LYS A 257 12.42 -1.45 -1.23
C LYS A 257 11.26 -1.99 -0.40
N LEU A 258 10.54 -3.00 -0.91
CA LEU A 258 9.31 -3.53 -0.33
C LEU A 258 9.31 -5.08 -0.31
N PRO A 259 10.16 -5.72 0.52
CA PRO A 259 10.36 -7.17 0.48
C PRO A 259 9.08 -7.97 0.77
N HIS A 260 8.22 -7.45 1.65
CA HIS A 260 7.00 -8.12 2.10
C HIS A 260 5.72 -7.58 1.47
N TYR A 261 5.82 -6.72 0.44
CA TYR A 261 4.65 -6.15 -0.21
C TYR A 261 3.70 -7.23 -0.76
N ARG A 262 2.41 -6.96 -0.60
CA ARG A 262 1.29 -7.72 -1.14
C ARG A 262 0.29 -6.72 -1.73
N PRO A 263 -0.13 -6.89 -2.99
CA PRO A 263 -1.14 -6.03 -3.59
C PRO A 263 -2.48 -6.20 -2.88
N GLU A 264 -3.19 -5.10 -2.67
CA GLU A 264 -4.53 -5.10 -2.06
C GLU A 264 -5.59 -5.70 -2.99
N HIS A 265 -5.39 -5.55 -4.30
CA HIS A 265 -6.34 -5.93 -5.35
C HIS A 265 -5.85 -7.13 -6.18
N ASN A 266 -5.27 -8.13 -5.51
CA ASN A 266 -4.62 -9.25 -6.18
C ASN A 266 -5.61 -10.07 -7.03
N GLY A 267 -5.39 -10.13 -8.34
CA GLY A 267 -6.19 -10.91 -9.28
C GLY A 267 -5.79 -12.37 -9.42
N GLU A 268 -4.78 -12.84 -8.68
CA GLU A 268 -4.30 -14.22 -8.72
C GLU A 268 -5.11 -15.13 -7.79
N TYR A 269 -5.60 -14.59 -6.68
CA TYR A 269 -6.51 -15.32 -5.81
C TYR A 269 -7.91 -15.23 -6.43
N ARG A 270 -8.35 -16.31 -7.08
CA ARG A 270 -9.78 -16.61 -7.07
C ARG A 270 -10.11 -16.80 -5.59
N HIS A 271 -10.56 -15.74 -4.94
CA HIS A 271 -11.33 -15.94 -3.73
C HIS A 271 -12.59 -16.69 -4.19
N GLU A 272 -12.59 -17.99 -3.94
CA GLU A 272 -13.78 -18.76 -3.56
C GLU A 272 -14.35 -18.13 -2.28
N ASP A 273 -14.70 -16.84 -2.34
CA ASP A 273 -15.42 -16.15 -1.29
C ASP A 273 -16.84 -15.96 -1.80
N PRO A 274 -17.73 -16.95 -1.58
CA PRO A 274 -19.15 -16.82 -1.89
C PRO A 274 -19.82 -15.69 -1.08
N GLY A 275 -19.09 -14.99 -0.19
CA GLY A 275 -19.57 -13.90 0.64
C GLY A 275 -19.48 -12.49 0.05
N CYS A 276 -18.92 -12.29 -1.16
CA CYS A 276 -18.94 -10.99 -1.85
C CYS A 276 -20.19 -10.80 -2.73
N ALA A 277 -21.30 -11.45 -2.37
CA ALA A 277 -22.62 -10.94 -2.70
C ALA A 277 -22.92 -9.77 -1.74
N ILE A 278 -22.66 -8.56 -2.20
CA ILE A 278 -23.26 -7.36 -1.61
C ILE A 278 -24.66 -7.27 -2.22
N LEU A 279 -25.68 -7.22 -1.35
CA LEU A 279 -27.07 -6.86 -1.67
C LEU A 279 -27.14 -5.52 -2.39
#